data_AF-A0A7G6ABR5-F1
#
_entry.id   AF-A0A7G6ABR5-F1
#
_cell.length_a   1.000
_cell.length_b   1.000
_cell.length_c   1.000
_cell.angle_alpha   90.00
_cell.angle_beta   90.00
_cell.angle_gamma   90.00
#
_symmetry.space_group_name_H-M   'P 1'
#
loop_
_entity.id
_entity.type
_entity.pdbx_description
1 polymer ?
#
loop_
_entity_poly.entity_id
_entity_poly.type
_entity_poly.pdbx_seq_one_letter_code
_entity_poly.pdbx_strand_id
1 'polypeptide(L)'
;MNSKLSANTGRAGRAYRSGWSQAAVAVTAAGALLLSSAASAEGPGDGRTARFEKNYLTFIIDHHYSALRMTELAAGSDRVRDPAIINPDEGTTPTPGYAESIPKASAEEIRSMSRQANRGQREEIAKAQRMLREWYGVSYVPKLAPSGMQMIQMLERTPAGRQFDEQFLKVFSSHHFAALSPSLECQVKSDLSHDGLRRYCDNIVTMQKNSINDMREMLCKQFRDCDFVPVANVRRLD
;
A
#
# COMPACT_ATOMS: atom_id res chain seq x y z
N MET A 1 32.11 -24.49 -31.66
CA MET A 1 32.33 -25.82 -32.28
C MET A 1 32.86 -26.77 -31.22
N ASN A 2 32.51 -28.05 -31.34
CA ASN A 2 32.82 -29.21 -30.49
C ASN A 2 31.83 -29.57 -29.36
N SER A 3 30.83 -30.31 -29.82
CA SER A 3 30.04 -31.36 -29.19
C SER A 3 30.83 -32.33 -28.31
N LYS A 4 30.15 -32.94 -27.33
CA LYS A 4 30.02 -34.42 -27.24
C LYS A 4 28.92 -34.83 -26.25
N LEU A 5 27.90 -35.48 -26.82
CA LEU A 5 26.97 -36.39 -26.14
C LEU A 5 27.69 -37.68 -25.75
N SER A 6 27.26 -38.33 -24.67
CA SER A 6 27.14 -39.78 -24.67
C SER A 6 26.04 -40.22 -23.71
N ALA A 7 25.00 -40.80 -24.27
CA ALA A 7 24.09 -41.71 -23.58
C ALA A 7 24.83 -43.02 -23.28
N ASN A 8 24.39 -43.74 -22.25
CA ASN A 8 24.55 -45.19 -22.25
C ASN A 8 23.29 -45.87 -21.73
N THR A 9 22.95 -46.94 -22.43
CA THR A 9 21.70 -47.69 -22.47
C THR A 9 21.86 -49.06 -21.83
N GLY A 10 20.75 -49.61 -21.33
CA GLY A 10 20.53 -51.05 -21.19
C GLY A 10 20.87 -51.61 -19.81
N ARG A 11 20.17 -52.62 -19.28
CA ARG A 11 19.31 -53.60 -19.94
C ARG A 11 18.42 -54.30 -18.91
N ALA A 12 17.30 -54.77 -19.40
CA ALA A 12 16.21 -55.47 -18.73
C ALA A 12 16.57 -56.80 -18.05
N GLY A 13 15.83 -57.09 -16.97
CA GLY A 13 14.90 -58.23 -16.93
C GLY A 13 15.33 -59.46 -16.13
N ARG A 14 14.57 -59.78 -15.06
CA ARG A 14 13.68 -60.96 -15.00
C ARG A 14 12.91 -61.02 -13.68
N ALA A 15 11.61 -61.25 -13.77
CA ALA A 15 10.74 -61.67 -12.68
C ALA A 15 10.73 -63.21 -12.60
N TYR A 16 10.63 -63.80 -11.41
CA TYR A 16 9.39 -64.43 -10.88
C TYR A 16 9.67 -65.38 -9.69
N ARG A 17 8.61 -65.50 -8.85
CA ARG A 17 8.28 -66.57 -7.87
C ARG A 17 8.99 -66.54 -6.52
N SER A 18 8.39 -66.91 -5.39
CA SER A 18 7.00 -67.06 -4.91
C SER A 18 7.15 -67.62 -3.49
N GLY A 19 6.42 -67.12 -2.49
CA GLY A 19 6.06 -67.97 -1.35
C GLY A 19 5.86 -67.31 0.01
N TRP A 20 4.62 -67.43 0.49
CA TRP A 20 4.20 -67.73 1.87
C TRP A 20 4.75 -66.88 3.03
N SER A 21 3.88 -66.07 3.64
CA SER A 21 3.21 -66.40 4.92
C SER A 21 2.44 -65.19 5.45
N GLN A 22 1.20 -65.43 5.88
CA GLN A 22 0.37 -64.44 6.54
C GLN A 22 0.92 -64.12 7.93
N ALA A 23 1.08 -62.83 8.24
CA ALA A 23 1.06 -62.32 9.59
C ALA A 23 0.20 -61.06 9.59
N ALA A 24 -0.98 -61.17 10.21
CA ALA A 24 -1.87 -60.05 10.45
C ALA A 24 -1.19 -59.05 11.38
N VAL A 25 -0.89 -57.85 10.88
CA VAL A 25 -0.58 -56.69 11.70
C VAL A 25 -1.82 -55.81 11.68
N ALA A 26 -2.61 -55.88 12.75
CA ALA A 26 -3.64 -54.91 13.04
C ALA A 26 -2.95 -53.57 13.38
N VAL A 27 -2.74 -52.73 12.37
CA VAL A 27 -2.38 -51.33 12.60
C VAL A 27 -3.66 -50.61 12.98
N THR A 28 -3.87 -50.41 14.27
CA THR A 28 -4.80 -49.41 14.77
C THR A 28 -4.28 -48.03 14.35
N ALA A 29 -4.79 -47.52 13.24
CA ALA A 29 -4.60 -46.13 12.85
C ALA A 29 -5.36 -45.24 13.84
N ALA A 30 -4.72 -44.88 14.95
CA ALA A 30 -5.16 -43.77 15.78
C ALA A 30 -5.02 -42.49 14.95
N GLY A 31 -6.13 -42.08 14.32
CA GLY A 31 -6.20 -40.83 13.58
C GLY A 31 -5.88 -39.66 14.49
N ALA A 32 -4.71 -39.05 14.30
CA ALA A 32 -4.42 -37.74 14.84
C ALA A 32 -5.32 -36.73 14.11
N LEU A 33 -6.45 -36.39 14.73
CA LEU A 33 -7.27 -35.25 14.34
C LEU A 33 -6.46 -33.98 14.58
N LEU A 34 -5.81 -33.48 13.53
CA LEU A 34 -5.29 -32.13 13.50
C LEU A 34 -6.49 -31.17 13.58
N LEU A 35 -6.75 -30.65 14.77
CA LEU A 35 -7.65 -29.52 14.96
C LEU A 35 -6.98 -28.30 14.32
N SER A 36 -7.25 -28.09 13.03
CA SER A 36 -6.99 -26.81 12.38
C SER A 36 -7.84 -25.77 13.08
N SER A 37 -7.24 -25.04 14.03
CA SER A 37 -7.84 -23.81 14.56
C SER A 37 -8.06 -22.87 13.39
N ALA A 38 -9.32 -22.77 12.94
CA ALA A 38 -9.70 -21.77 11.97
C ALA A 38 -9.26 -20.43 12.53
N ALA A 39 -8.41 -19.72 11.79
CA ALA A 39 -8.15 -18.32 12.06
C ALA A 39 -9.51 -17.61 11.92
N SER A 40 -10.16 -17.32 13.05
CA SER A 40 -11.37 -16.50 13.03
C SER A 40 -10.99 -15.17 12.41
N ALA A 41 -11.68 -14.78 11.34
CA ALA A 41 -11.61 -13.41 10.87
C ALA A 41 -11.99 -12.50 12.05
N GLU A 42 -11.18 -11.47 12.31
CA GLU A 42 -11.44 -10.49 13.35
C GLU A 42 -12.88 -9.98 13.18
N GLY A 43 -13.72 -10.09 14.22
CA GLY A 43 -15.08 -9.55 14.21
C GLY A 43 -15.08 -8.02 14.37
N PRO A 44 -16.24 -7.33 14.41
CA PRO A 44 -16.29 -5.94 14.84
C PRO A 44 -15.59 -5.71 16.18
N GLY A 45 -14.88 -4.59 16.30
CA GLY A 45 -14.50 -4.06 17.62
C GLY A 45 -15.74 -3.57 18.37
N ASP A 46 -15.61 -3.35 19.69
CA ASP A 46 -16.76 -3.07 20.56
C ASP A 46 -16.75 -1.65 21.18
N GLY A 47 -17.94 -1.08 21.39
CA GLY A 47 -18.12 0.17 22.15
C GLY A 47 -17.26 1.34 21.65
N ARG A 48 -16.30 1.80 22.49
CA ARG A 48 -15.47 2.97 22.19
C ARG A 48 -14.41 2.70 21.11
N THR A 49 -13.85 1.48 21.06
CA THR A 49 -12.85 1.10 20.04
C THR A 49 -13.53 1.04 18.68
N ALA A 50 -14.69 0.40 18.57
CA ALA A 50 -15.50 0.37 17.33
C ALA A 50 -15.74 1.75 16.72
N ARG A 51 -16.10 2.75 17.56
CA ARG A 51 -16.32 4.13 17.10
C ARG A 51 -15.03 4.77 16.62
N PHE A 52 -13.93 4.56 17.36
CA PHE A 52 -12.62 5.07 16.99
C PHE A 52 -12.15 4.48 15.66
N GLU A 53 -12.25 3.16 15.48
CA GLU A 53 -11.79 2.43 14.29
C GLU A 53 -12.55 2.86 13.04
N LYS A 54 -13.89 2.97 13.12
CA LYS A 54 -14.70 3.52 12.02
C LYS A 54 -14.26 4.93 11.63
N ASN A 55 -13.99 5.79 12.60
CA ASN A 55 -13.55 7.16 12.36
C ASN A 55 -12.16 7.18 11.72
N TYR A 56 -11.21 6.38 12.23
CA TYR A 56 -9.86 6.29 11.68
C TYR A 56 -9.87 5.74 10.24
N LEU A 57 -10.59 4.64 9.99
CA LEU A 57 -10.69 4.03 8.67
C LEU A 57 -11.33 4.99 7.66
N THR A 58 -12.36 5.73 8.07
CA THR A 58 -12.98 6.78 7.24
C THR A 58 -11.99 7.91 6.95
N PHE A 59 -11.29 8.39 7.98
CA PHE A 59 -10.28 9.43 7.86
C PHE A 59 -9.17 9.05 6.89
N ILE A 60 -8.58 7.85 7.05
CA ILE A 60 -7.43 7.45 6.26
C ILE A 60 -7.81 7.19 4.80
N ILE A 61 -9.04 6.72 4.54
CA ILE A 61 -9.58 6.63 3.18
C ILE A 61 -9.63 8.00 2.51
N ASP A 62 -10.20 9.01 3.17
CA ASP A 62 -10.30 10.38 2.62
C ASP A 62 -8.92 11.05 2.47
N HIS A 63 -8.04 10.82 3.45
CA HIS A 63 -6.66 11.32 3.43
C HIS A 63 -5.90 10.74 2.24
N HIS A 64 -5.92 9.43 2.06
CA HIS A 64 -5.29 8.77 0.93
C HIS A 64 -5.91 9.15 -0.41
N TYR A 65 -7.24 9.37 -0.44
CA TYR A 65 -7.92 9.81 -1.66
C TYR A 65 -7.37 11.13 -2.19
N SER A 66 -7.06 12.09 -1.31
CA SER A 66 -6.42 13.34 -1.72
C SER A 66 -5.02 13.13 -2.29
N ALA A 67 -4.25 12.18 -1.77
CA ALA A 67 -2.91 11.87 -2.27
C ALA A 67 -2.93 11.29 -3.68
N LEU A 68 -3.97 10.54 -4.05
CA LEU A 68 -4.09 9.99 -5.40
C LEU A 68 -4.03 11.11 -6.43
N ARG A 69 -4.84 12.17 -6.23
CA ARG A 69 -4.83 13.34 -7.11
C ARG A 69 -3.50 14.09 -7.07
N MET A 70 -2.90 14.25 -5.90
CA MET A 70 -1.61 14.95 -5.76
C MET A 70 -0.49 14.22 -6.53
N THR A 71 -0.43 12.90 -6.39
CA THR A 71 0.56 12.06 -7.08
C THR A 71 0.30 11.96 -8.58
N GLU A 72 -0.96 12.00 -9.02
CA GLU A 72 -1.33 12.10 -10.44
C GLU A 72 -0.89 13.43 -11.06
N LEU A 73 -0.96 14.55 -10.33
CA LEU A 73 -0.43 15.82 -10.83
C LEU A 73 1.10 15.75 -11.03
N ALA A 74 1.81 14.99 -10.20
CA ALA A 74 3.25 14.82 -10.33
C ALA A 74 3.63 13.86 -11.46
N ALA A 75 3.09 12.64 -11.44
CA ALA A 75 3.46 11.54 -12.34
C ALA A 75 2.66 11.48 -13.65
N GLY A 76 1.54 12.21 -13.74
CA GLY A 76 0.53 12.03 -14.78
C GLY A 76 -0.47 10.94 -14.42
N SER A 77 -1.34 10.59 -15.36
CA SER A 77 -2.22 9.42 -15.24
C SER A 77 -2.32 8.67 -16.56
N ASP A 78 -2.31 7.33 -16.52
CA ASP A 78 -2.36 6.46 -17.68
C ASP A 78 -3.81 6.05 -17.98
N ARG A 79 -4.28 6.27 -19.22
CA ARG A 79 -5.54 5.70 -19.74
C ARG A 79 -5.35 4.29 -20.28
N VAL A 80 -4.22 4.06 -20.94
CA VAL A 80 -3.82 2.80 -21.54
C VAL A 80 -2.49 2.44 -20.90
N ARG A 81 -2.44 1.26 -20.30
CA ARG A 81 -1.21 0.75 -19.69
C ARG A 81 -0.14 0.71 -20.77
N ASP A 82 1.01 1.35 -20.52
CA ASP A 82 2.15 1.19 -21.40
C ASP A 82 2.51 -0.32 -21.45
N PRO A 83 2.47 -0.97 -22.63
CA PRO A 83 2.80 -2.39 -22.74
C PRO A 83 4.27 -2.69 -22.37
N ALA A 84 5.14 -1.68 -22.35
CA ALA A 84 6.51 -1.80 -21.84
C ALA A 84 6.59 -1.80 -20.30
N ILE A 85 5.53 -1.33 -19.62
CA ILE A 85 5.36 -1.45 -18.18
C ILE A 85 4.84 -2.86 -17.87
N ILE A 86 5.79 -3.79 -17.72
CA ILE A 86 5.53 -5.22 -17.46
C ILE A 86 5.05 -5.42 -16.01
N ASN A 87 5.46 -4.54 -15.10
CA ASN A 87 5.10 -4.63 -13.70
C ASN A 87 3.60 -4.26 -13.51
N PRO A 88 2.76 -5.18 -13.00
CA PRO A 88 1.36 -4.89 -12.67
C PRO A 88 1.23 -3.71 -11.69
N ASP A 89 2.26 -3.47 -10.90
CA ASP A 89 2.38 -2.41 -9.92
C ASP A 89 3.13 -1.21 -10.51
N GLU A 90 2.91 -0.82 -11.76
CA GLU A 90 3.46 0.42 -12.32
C GLU A 90 2.36 1.14 -13.12
N GLY A 91 2.30 2.47 -12.94
CA GLY A 91 1.28 3.37 -13.53
C GLY A 91 0.37 4.07 -12.51
N THR A 92 -0.46 4.99 -13.00
CA THR A 92 -1.38 5.84 -12.21
C THR A 92 -2.71 5.99 -12.93
N THR A 93 -3.80 5.37 -12.48
CA THR A 93 -5.14 5.63 -13.05
C THR A 93 -5.67 6.98 -12.54
N PRO A 94 -6.52 7.72 -13.29
CA PRO A 94 -7.15 8.91 -12.76
C PRO A 94 -7.95 8.65 -11.47
N THR A 95 -7.86 9.56 -10.51
CA THR A 95 -8.75 9.57 -9.33
C THR A 95 -10.19 9.79 -9.78
N PRO A 96 -11.18 9.02 -9.28
CA PRO A 96 -12.59 9.22 -9.63
C PRO A 96 -13.03 10.69 -9.47
N GLY A 97 -13.77 11.20 -10.45
CA GLY A 97 -14.20 12.60 -10.47
C GLY A 97 -13.16 13.61 -10.96
N TYR A 98 -11.95 13.16 -11.32
CA TYR A 98 -10.95 13.98 -12.00
C TYR A 98 -10.72 13.54 -13.44
N ALA A 99 -10.39 14.50 -14.29
CA ALA A 99 -9.85 14.23 -15.60
C ALA A 99 -8.40 13.70 -15.50
N GLU A 100 -7.95 13.13 -16.61
CA GLU A 100 -6.56 12.74 -16.81
C GLU A 100 -5.59 13.90 -16.54
N SER A 101 -4.42 13.57 -16.01
CA SER A 101 -3.36 14.53 -15.69
C SER A 101 -2.15 14.32 -16.60
N ILE A 102 -1.66 15.41 -17.18
CA ILE A 102 -0.31 15.45 -17.76
C ILE A 102 0.68 15.63 -16.59
N PRO A 103 1.81 14.90 -16.55
CA PRO A 103 2.79 15.05 -15.48
C PRO A 103 3.33 16.48 -15.40
N LYS A 104 3.28 17.06 -14.20
CA LYS A 104 3.86 18.39 -13.92
C LYS A 104 5.28 18.31 -13.36
N ALA A 105 5.66 17.19 -12.75
CA ALA A 105 7.02 17.03 -12.22
C ALA A 105 8.03 16.93 -13.37
N SER A 106 9.20 17.54 -13.24
CA SER A 106 10.31 17.40 -14.21
C SER A 106 11.31 16.32 -13.82
N ALA A 107 11.51 16.08 -12.52
CA ALA A 107 12.42 15.05 -12.04
C ALA A 107 11.80 13.64 -12.15
N GLU A 108 12.50 12.71 -12.81
CA GLU A 108 12.02 11.32 -12.94
C GLU A 108 11.92 10.60 -11.58
N GLU A 109 12.82 10.93 -10.66
CA GLU A 109 12.77 10.42 -9.28
C GLU A 109 11.44 10.77 -8.59
N ILE A 110 10.96 12.01 -8.73
CA ILE A 110 9.67 12.47 -8.17
C ILE A 110 8.50 11.76 -8.85
N ARG A 111 8.55 11.58 -10.18
CA ARG A 111 7.51 10.84 -10.91
C ARG A 111 7.45 9.39 -10.45
N SER A 112 8.59 8.71 -10.34
CA SER A 112 8.68 7.33 -9.89
C SER A 112 8.13 7.14 -8.48
N MET A 113 8.59 7.96 -7.53
CA MET A 113 8.07 7.98 -6.15
C MET A 113 6.55 8.23 -6.13
N SER A 114 6.06 9.17 -6.94
CA SER A 114 4.63 9.49 -7.00
C SER A 114 3.79 8.34 -7.53
N ARG A 115 4.26 7.62 -8.56
CA ARG A 115 3.58 6.40 -9.04
C ARG A 115 3.53 5.34 -7.94
N GLN A 116 4.62 5.12 -7.21
CA GLN A 116 4.68 4.17 -6.10
C GLN A 116 3.71 4.55 -4.98
N ALA A 117 3.71 5.81 -4.56
CA ALA A 117 2.83 6.32 -3.53
C ALA A 117 1.34 6.22 -3.94
N ASN A 118 1.01 6.51 -5.20
CA ASN A 118 -0.36 6.37 -5.70
C ASN A 118 -0.88 4.93 -5.57
N ARG A 119 -0.08 3.95 -5.97
CA ARG A 119 -0.46 2.52 -5.87
C ARG A 119 -0.60 2.06 -4.43
N GLY A 120 0.39 2.37 -3.59
CA GLY A 120 0.34 2.02 -2.17
C GLY A 120 -0.93 2.57 -1.51
N GLN A 121 -1.26 3.84 -1.77
CA GLN A 121 -2.45 4.46 -1.18
C GLN A 121 -3.76 3.91 -1.76
N ARG A 122 -3.81 3.45 -3.01
CA ARG A 122 -4.97 2.71 -3.55
C ARG A 122 -5.18 1.38 -2.83
N GLU A 123 -4.11 0.64 -2.58
CA GLU A 123 -4.19 -0.60 -1.82
C GLU A 123 -4.63 -0.36 -0.38
N GLU A 124 -4.13 0.71 0.26
CA GLU A 124 -4.50 1.10 1.61
C GLU A 124 -5.97 1.50 1.70
N ILE A 125 -6.49 2.28 0.74
CA ILE A 125 -7.93 2.58 0.61
C ILE A 125 -8.74 1.28 0.51
N ALA A 126 -8.33 0.36 -0.36
CA ALA A 126 -9.06 -0.90 -0.55
C ALA A 126 -9.06 -1.78 0.71
N LYS A 127 -7.94 -1.82 1.46
CA LYS A 127 -7.83 -2.50 2.75
C LYS A 127 -8.76 -1.87 3.79
N ALA A 128 -8.73 -0.55 3.95
CA ALA A 128 -9.58 0.15 4.92
C ALA A 128 -11.07 0.02 4.59
N GLN A 129 -11.45 0.08 3.31
CA GLN A 129 -12.83 -0.15 2.88
C GLN A 129 -13.29 -1.59 3.13
N ARG A 130 -12.41 -2.59 2.98
CA ARG A 130 -12.74 -3.99 3.35
C ARG A 130 -12.98 -4.11 4.84
N MET A 131 -12.10 -3.57 5.68
CA MET A 131 -12.26 -3.55 7.14
C MET A 131 -13.59 -2.90 7.55
N LEU A 132 -13.94 -1.75 6.97
CA LEU A 132 -15.23 -1.09 7.25
C LEU A 132 -16.45 -1.95 6.90
N ARG A 133 -16.41 -2.63 5.75
CA ARG A 133 -17.51 -3.48 5.29
C ARG A 133 -17.62 -4.76 6.10
N GLU A 134 -16.52 -5.47 6.28
CA GLU A 134 -16.49 -6.81 6.90
C GLU A 134 -16.74 -6.72 8.40
N TRP A 135 -16.17 -5.72 9.08
CA TRP A 135 -16.31 -5.59 10.53
C TRP A 135 -17.58 -4.85 10.94
N TYR A 136 -17.93 -3.76 10.25
CA TYR A 136 -19.01 -2.87 10.71
C TYR A 136 -20.19 -2.76 9.74
N GLY A 137 -20.18 -3.49 8.62
CA GLY A 137 -21.23 -3.38 7.60
C GLY A 137 -21.27 -2.01 6.90
N VAL A 138 -20.19 -1.22 6.97
CA VAL A 138 -20.16 0.14 6.42
C VAL A 138 -19.53 0.14 5.03
N SER A 139 -20.33 0.48 4.02
CA SER A 139 -19.82 0.80 2.68
C SER A 139 -19.52 2.29 2.58
N TYR A 140 -18.24 2.66 2.60
CA TYR A 140 -17.79 4.04 2.54
C TYR A 140 -17.23 4.42 1.16
N VAL A 141 -17.70 5.55 0.62
CA VAL A 141 -17.19 6.18 -0.61
C VAL A 141 -16.23 7.30 -0.20
N PRO A 142 -14.97 7.29 -0.69
CA PRO A 142 -14.00 8.33 -0.36
C PRO A 142 -14.47 9.74 -0.72
N LYS A 143 -14.06 10.72 0.08
CA LYS A 143 -14.36 12.13 -0.10
C LYS A 143 -13.11 12.97 0.04
N LEU A 144 -13.09 14.12 -0.62
CA LEU A 144 -12.04 15.11 -0.42
C LEU A 144 -12.33 15.96 0.81
N ALA A 145 -11.48 15.83 1.83
CA ALA A 145 -11.48 16.73 2.96
C ALA A 145 -11.00 18.14 2.55
N PRO A 146 -11.43 19.22 3.24
CA PRO A 146 -10.99 20.59 2.95
C PRO A 146 -9.47 20.79 2.91
N SER A 147 -8.73 20.13 3.80
CA SER A 147 -7.27 20.18 3.81
C SER A 147 -6.65 19.56 2.54
N GLY A 148 -7.15 18.40 2.11
CA GLY A 148 -6.74 17.76 0.87
C GLY A 148 -7.06 18.62 -0.36
N MET A 149 -8.26 19.21 -0.41
CA MET A 149 -8.61 20.15 -1.50
C MET A 149 -7.67 21.34 -1.57
N GLN A 150 -7.28 21.91 -0.42
CA GLN A 150 -6.34 23.02 -0.37
C GLN A 150 -4.97 22.62 -0.93
N MET A 151 -4.42 21.48 -0.51
CA MET A 151 -3.13 20.99 -1.02
C MET A 151 -3.17 20.71 -2.52
N ILE A 152 -4.25 20.09 -3.02
CA ILE A 152 -4.46 19.86 -4.45
C ILE A 152 -4.49 21.20 -5.20
N GLN A 153 -5.24 22.19 -4.72
CA GLN A 153 -5.32 23.51 -5.36
C GLN A 153 -3.97 24.22 -5.40
N MET A 154 -3.15 24.10 -4.35
CA MET A 154 -1.78 24.63 -4.36
C MET A 154 -0.98 23.99 -5.51
N LEU A 155 -0.97 22.66 -5.59
CA LEU A 155 -0.25 21.94 -6.64
C LEU A 155 -0.79 22.19 -8.04
N GLU A 156 -2.11 22.34 -8.21
CA GLU A 156 -2.73 22.67 -9.50
C GLU A 156 -2.28 24.04 -10.01
N ARG A 157 -2.13 25.02 -9.11
CA ARG A 157 -1.69 26.39 -9.44
C ARG A 157 -0.18 26.51 -9.65
N THR A 158 0.63 25.61 -9.10
CA THR A 158 2.09 25.66 -9.26
C THR A 158 2.51 25.36 -10.71
N PRO A 159 3.32 26.20 -11.38
CA PRO A 159 3.81 25.90 -12.74
C PRO A 159 4.60 24.60 -12.80
N ALA A 160 4.43 23.83 -13.88
CA ALA A 160 5.16 22.58 -14.12
C ALA A 160 6.69 22.78 -14.16
N GLY A 161 7.43 21.69 -13.97
CA GLY A 161 8.88 21.68 -13.94
C GLY A 161 9.43 21.90 -12.52
N ARG A 162 10.58 22.57 -12.43
CA ARG A 162 11.34 22.70 -11.18
C ARG A 162 10.55 23.35 -10.03
N GLN A 163 9.68 24.32 -10.32
CA GLN A 163 8.81 24.93 -9.29
C GLN A 163 7.78 23.93 -8.74
N PHE A 164 7.21 23.11 -9.62
CA PHE A 164 6.31 22.04 -9.19
C PHE A 164 7.04 21.00 -8.36
N ASP A 165 8.24 20.59 -8.77
CA ASP A 165 9.04 19.60 -8.05
C ASP A 165 9.28 20.02 -6.59
N GLU A 166 9.73 21.26 -6.36
CA GLU A 166 9.95 21.79 -5.01
C GLU A 166 8.65 21.86 -4.19
N GLN A 167 7.59 22.43 -4.77
CA GLN A 167 6.32 22.58 -4.08
C GLN A 167 5.70 21.22 -3.75
N PHE A 168 5.79 20.27 -4.66
CA PHE A 168 5.28 18.92 -4.48
C PHE A 168 5.96 18.23 -3.29
N LEU A 169 7.28 18.29 -3.20
CA LEU A 169 8.01 17.69 -2.07
C LEU A 169 7.59 18.30 -0.73
N LYS A 170 7.42 19.63 -0.65
CA LYS A 170 6.99 20.34 0.56
C LYS A 170 5.56 19.96 0.97
N VAL A 171 4.64 20.02 0.01
CA VAL A 171 3.21 19.76 0.23
C VAL A 171 2.97 18.28 0.54
N PHE A 172 3.59 17.36 -0.21
CA PHE A 172 3.37 15.93 -0.02
C PHE A 172 4.06 15.38 1.25
N SER A 173 5.21 15.93 1.64
CA SER A 173 5.79 15.66 2.97
C SER A 173 4.86 16.09 4.10
N SER A 174 4.23 17.27 3.96
CA SER A 174 3.29 17.79 4.96
C SER A 174 1.97 17.01 4.99
N HIS A 175 1.49 16.56 3.83
CA HIS A 175 0.37 15.63 3.72
C HIS A 175 0.65 14.33 4.48
N HIS A 176 1.82 13.74 4.27
CA HIS A 176 2.21 12.52 4.97
C HIS A 176 2.33 12.72 6.47
N PHE A 177 2.93 13.83 6.89
CA PHE A 177 3.08 14.15 8.30
C PHE A 177 1.72 14.23 9.02
N ALA A 178 0.67 14.72 8.33
CA ALA A 178 -0.67 14.80 8.89
C ALA A 178 -1.34 13.44 9.17
N ALA A 179 -0.87 12.34 8.55
CA ALA A 179 -1.37 10.99 8.85
C ALA A 179 -0.68 10.32 10.04
N LEU A 180 0.52 10.77 10.43
CA LEU A 180 1.32 10.07 11.44
C LEU A 180 0.62 10.01 12.80
N SER A 181 0.11 11.15 13.31
CA SER A 181 -0.53 11.18 14.63
C SER A 181 -1.81 10.31 14.69
N PRO A 182 -2.77 10.42 13.76
CA PRO A 182 -3.93 9.52 13.73
C PRO A 182 -3.56 8.03 13.61
N SER A 183 -2.53 7.69 12.82
CA SER A 183 -2.11 6.31 12.66
C SER A 183 -1.37 5.77 13.89
N LEU A 184 -0.58 6.59 14.59
CA LEU A 184 -0.02 6.23 15.90
C LEU A 184 -1.13 6.01 16.94
N GLU A 185 -2.14 6.88 16.96
CA GLU A 185 -3.31 6.68 17.82
C GLU A 185 -4.03 5.37 17.48
N CYS A 186 -4.11 5.00 16.20
CA CYS A 186 -4.73 3.74 15.80
C CYS A 186 -4.05 2.52 16.42
N GLN A 187 -2.71 2.51 16.50
CA GLN A 187 -1.98 1.38 17.08
C GLN A 187 -2.36 1.07 18.53
N VAL A 188 -2.78 2.11 19.28
CA VAL A 188 -3.02 2.00 20.73
C VAL A 188 -4.49 2.14 21.13
N LYS A 189 -5.33 2.71 20.27
CA LYS A 189 -6.78 2.93 20.52
C LYS A 189 -7.69 1.93 19.81
N SER A 190 -7.17 1.11 18.90
CA SER A 190 -7.94 0.03 18.29
C SER A 190 -8.30 -1.05 19.31
N ASP A 191 -9.27 -1.88 18.96
CA ASP A 191 -9.64 -3.06 19.72
C ASP A 191 -8.45 -4.00 19.87
N LEU A 192 -8.26 -4.57 21.06
CA LEU A 192 -7.14 -5.46 21.35
C LEU A 192 -7.17 -6.74 20.50
N SER A 193 -8.33 -7.14 19.99
CA SER A 193 -8.45 -8.29 19.08
C SER A 193 -8.10 -7.99 17.62
N HIS A 194 -7.94 -6.71 17.24
CA HIS A 194 -7.70 -6.28 15.85
C HIS A 194 -6.21 -6.14 15.51
N ASP A 195 -5.47 -7.25 15.52
CA ASP A 195 -4.07 -7.29 15.10
C ASP A 195 -3.87 -6.87 13.64
N GLY A 196 -4.85 -7.18 12.78
CA GLY A 196 -4.87 -6.74 11.38
C GLY A 196 -4.88 -5.21 11.25
N LEU A 197 -5.73 -4.54 12.03
CA LEU A 197 -5.81 -3.07 12.02
C LEU A 197 -4.53 -2.43 12.58
N ARG A 198 -4.01 -2.93 13.71
CA ARG A 198 -2.76 -2.40 14.27
C ARG A 198 -1.59 -2.49 13.32
N ARG A 199 -1.43 -3.64 12.63
CA ARG A 199 -0.37 -3.82 11.61
C ARG A 199 -0.58 -2.90 10.41
N TYR A 200 -1.83 -2.69 9.98
CA TYR A 200 -2.14 -1.72 8.93
C TYR A 200 -1.70 -0.30 9.34
N CYS A 201 -2.00 0.13 10.56
CA CYS A 201 -1.62 1.44 11.08
C CYS A 201 -0.11 1.60 11.26
N ASP A 202 0.59 0.56 11.72
CA ASP A 202 2.06 0.52 11.82
C ASP A 202 2.77 0.64 10.47
N ASN A 203 2.27 -0.07 9.47
CA ASN A 203 2.80 0.03 8.11
C ASN A 203 2.65 1.45 7.57
N ILE A 204 1.50 2.12 7.78
CA ILE A 204 1.31 3.51 7.37
C ILE A 204 2.33 4.43 8.04
N VAL A 205 2.51 4.33 9.36
CA VAL A 205 3.47 5.17 10.10
C VAL A 205 4.88 4.95 9.55
N THR A 206 5.28 3.70 9.35
CA THR A 206 6.62 3.36 8.86
C THR A 206 6.85 3.88 7.45
N MET A 207 5.94 3.60 6.53
CA MET A 207 6.08 4.00 5.12
C MET A 207 6.02 5.51 4.96
N GLN A 208 5.05 6.20 5.58
CA GLN A 208 4.94 7.65 5.43
C GLN A 208 6.09 8.40 6.11
N LYS A 209 6.62 7.91 7.22
CA LYS A 209 7.84 8.48 7.84
C LYS A 209 9.05 8.36 6.92
N ASN A 210 9.24 7.21 6.27
CA ASN A 210 10.34 7.01 5.34
C ASN A 210 10.20 7.94 4.12
N SER A 211 9.01 7.99 3.51
CA SER A 211 8.71 8.91 2.40
C SER A 211 8.93 10.39 2.76
N ILE A 212 8.62 10.83 3.98
CA ILE A 212 8.94 12.18 4.45
C ILE A 212 10.44 12.43 4.44
N ASN A 213 11.25 11.48 4.91
CA ASN A 213 12.70 11.64 4.92
C ASN A 213 13.28 11.65 3.51
N ASP A 214 12.79 10.79 2.62
CA ASP A 214 13.21 10.77 1.21
C ASP A 214 12.91 12.12 0.53
N MET A 215 11.72 12.67 0.74
CA MET A 215 11.34 13.98 0.19
C MET A 215 12.16 15.14 0.78
N ARG A 216 12.48 15.09 2.08
CA ARG A 216 13.37 16.08 2.72
C ARG A 216 14.79 16.00 2.19
N GLU A 217 15.28 14.79 1.93
CA GLU A 217 16.58 14.56 1.32
C GLU A 217 16.61 15.11 -0.12
N MET A 218 15.55 14.88 -0.91
CA MET A 218 15.41 15.47 -2.24
C MET A 218 15.36 17.01 -2.18
N LEU A 219 14.63 17.61 -1.23
CA LEU A 219 14.61 19.06 -1.01
C LEU A 219 16.02 19.62 -0.76
N CYS A 220 16.76 19.00 0.15
CA CYS A 220 18.12 19.43 0.46
C CYS A 220 19.06 19.28 -0.75
N LYS A 221 19.07 18.12 -1.41
CA LYS A 221 20.00 17.84 -2.53
C LYS A 221 19.68 18.65 -3.79
N GLN A 222 18.40 18.76 -4.14
CA GLN A 222 17.98 19.32 -5.43
C GLN A 222 17.65 20.82 -5.34
N PHE A 223 17.26 21.32 -4.17
CA PHE A 223 16.79 22.70 -3.96
C PHE A 223 17.56 23.47 -2.89
N ARG A 224 18.51 22.83 -2.19
CA ARG A 224 19.27 23.41 -1.06
C ARG A 224 18.39 23.81 0.14
N ASP A 225 17.19 23.25 0.22
CA ASP A 225 16.26 23.42 1.34
C ASP A 225 16.45 22.27 2.32
N CYS A 226 17.45 22.40 3.20
CA CYS A 226 17.87 21.33 4.13
C CYS A 226 17.23 21.45 5.51
N ASP A 227 16.61 22.59 5.82
CA ASP A 227 15.94 22.90 7.07
C ASP A 227 14.41 22.78 6.98
N PHE A 228 13.86 22.36 5.84
CA PHE A 228 12.44 22.07 5.71
C PHE A 228 11.93 21.12 6.81
N VAL A 229 10.92 21.60 7.54
CA VAL A 229 10.15 20.85 8.54
C VAL A 229 8.70 20.73 8.06
N PRO A 230 8.19 19.49 7.86
CA PRO A 230 6.79 19.27 7.49
C PRO A 230 5.83 19.82 8.53
N VAL A 231 4.67 20.32 8.09
CA VAL A 231 3.64 20.88 8.98
C VAL A 231 2.30 20.17 8.78
N ALA A 232 1.57 19.93 9.87
CA ALA A 232 0.24 19.32 9.79
C ALA A 232 -0.81 20.27 9.18
N ASN A 233 -0.58 21.59 9.27
CA ASN A 233 -1.45 22.61 8.69
C ASN A 233 -0.72 23.31 7.54
N VAL A 234 -1.19 23.05 6.32
CA VAL A 234 -0.61 23.56 5.07
C VAL A 234 -0.84 25.04 4.80
N ARG A 235 -1.67 25.75 5.60
CA ARG A 235 -1.69 27.23 5.66
C ARG A 235 -0.43 27.85 6.29
N ARG A 236 0.64 27.07 6.43
CA ARG A 236 1.94 27.53 6.91
C ARG A 236 3.06 27.14 5.93
N LEU A 237 2.68 26.77 4.70
CA LEU A 237 3.60 26.47 3.60
C LEU A 237 3.68 27.62 2.59
N ASP A 238 2.86 28.66 2.78
CA ASP A 238 2.79 29.91 2.04
C ASP A 238 3.76 30.98 2.58
#